data_AF-A0A838VWT0-F1
#
_entry.id   AF-A0A838VWT0-F1
#
_cell.length_a   1.000
_cell.length_b   1.000
_cell.length_c   1.000
_cell.angle_alpha   90.00
_cell.angle_beta   90.00
_cell.angle_gamma   90.00
#
_symmetry.space_group_name_H-M   'P 1'
#
loop_
_entity.id
_entity.type
_entity.pdbx_description
1 polymer ?
#
loop_
_entity_poly.entity_id
_entity_poly.type
_entity_poly.pdbx_seq_one_letter_code
_entity_poly.pdbx_strand_id
1 'polypeptide(L)'
;MSTKNKYRIPVPQNLLQRIDRTSPAHMGNLRNAVDFIVPENTPVLAAADGTVTYVKDDSNVGGPDPSYWNYSNFISIMHPNGEYTRYDHLERNSAKVRAGQQVRTGQEIAKVGLTGYTYIPHLHFQVFVFTGYNIWTDFDTIEINDFY
;
A
#
# COMPACT_ATOMS: atom_id res chain seq x y z
N MET A 1 -17.99 -2.76 -1.06
CA MET A 1 -18.20 -1.37 -0.60
C MET A 1 -17.17 -0.50 -1.28
N SER A 2 -17.53 0.73 -1.68
CA SER A 2 -16.60 1.68 -2.28
C SER A 2 -16.15 2.72 -1.24
N THR A 3 -14.98 3.30 -1.45
CA THR A 3 -14.41 4.30 -0.57
C THR A 3 -15.29 5.55 -0.52
N LYS A 4 -15.37 6.14 0.67
CA LYS A 4 -15.96 7.47 0.90
C LYS A 4 -14.92 8.58 0.71
N ASN A 5 -13.64 8.26 0.84
CA ASN A 5 -12.54 9.21 0.66
C ASN A 5 -12.19 9.34 -0.83
N LYS A 6 -11.49 10.42 -1.17
CA LYS A 6 -10.79 10.54 -2.44
C LYS A 6 -9.32 10.25 -2.20
N TYR A 7 -8.74 9.33 -2.95
CA TYR A 7 -7.32 9.00 -2.89
C TYR A 7 -6.60 9.51 -4.12
N ARG A 8 -5.46 10.15 -3.90
CA ARG A 8 -4.53 10.54 -4.97
C ARG A 8 -3.74 9.32 -5.40
N ILE A 9 -3.32 9.28 -6.66
CA ILE A 9 -2.33 8.29 -7.12
C ILE A 9 -1.09 8.36 -6.21
N PRO A 10 -0.71 7.28 -5.50
CA PRO A 10 0.35 7.27 -4.48
C PRO A 10 1.77 7.13 -5.05
N VAL A 11 1.95 7.44 -6.33
CA VAL A 11 3.24 7.43 -7.04
C VAL A 11 3.29 8.60 -8.03
N PRO A 12 4.49 9.08 -8.42
CA PRO A 12 4.63 10.10 -9.46
C PRO A 12 4.04 9.64 -10.80
N GLN A 13 3.10 10.41 -11.36
CA GLN A 13 2.40 10.05 -12.61
C GLN A 13 3.33 9.90 -13.82
N ASN A 14 4.45 10.64 -13.85
CA ASN A 14 5.45 10.54 -14.92
C ASN A 14 6.25 9.22 -14.91
N LEU A 15 6.19 8.45 -13.83
CA LEU A 15 6.82 7.14 -13.70
C LEU A 15 5.81 5.98 -13.79
N LEU A 16 4.51 6.29 -13.72
CA LEU A 16 3.42 5.31 -13.75
C LEU A 16 3.26 4.73 -15.16
N GLN A 17 3.48 3.42 -15.28
CA GLN A 17 3.36 2.71 -16.54
C GLN A 17 1.93 2.19 -16.76
N ARG A 18 1.34 1.58 -15.73
CA ARG A 18 -0.10 1.25 -15.70
C ARG A 18 -0.62 1.12 -14.27
N ILE A 19 -1.94 1.14 -14.16
CA ILE A 19 -2.68 0.72 -12.97
C ILE A 19 -3.29 -0.66 -13.27
N ASP A 20 -3.02 -1.64 -12.42
CA ASP A 20 -3.50 -3.02 -12.57
C ASP A 20 -4.44 -3.39 -11.41
N ARG A 21 -5.61 -3.93 -11.75
CA ARG A 21 -6.64 -4.42 -10.81
C ARG A 21 -7.00 -5.89 -11.07
N THR A 22 -6.19 -6.57 -11.89
CA THR A 22 -6.50 -7.90 -12.45
C THR A 22 -5.51 -8.97 -12.00
N SER A 23 -4.61 -8.63 -11.07
CA SER A 23 -3.63 -9.57 -10.54
C SER A 23 -4.33 -10.79 -9.94
N PRO A 24 -3.91 -12.03 -10.27
CA PRO A 24 -4.50 -13.24 -9.70
C PRO A 24 -4.27 -13.36 -8.19
N ALA A 25 -3.35 -12.56 -7.62
CA ALA A 25 -3.16 -12.45 -6.18
C ALA A 25 -4.27 -11.62 -5.48
N HIS A 26 -5.03 -10.82 -6.22
CA HIS A 26 -6.10 -9.96 -5.71
C HIS A 26 -7.38 -10.78 -5.47
N MET A 27 -7.35 -11.63 -4.45
CA MET A 27 -8.49 -12.44 -4.02
C MET A 27 -8.76 -12.26 -2.53
N GLY A 28 -9.97 -12.63 -2.07
CA GLY A 28 -10.32 -12.57 -0.64
C GLY A 28 -10.20 -11.15 -0.08
N ASN A 29 -9.35 -10.98 0.94
CA ASN A 29 -9.10 -9.67 1.55
C ASN A 29 -8.24 -8.72 0.69
N LEU A 30 -7.73 -9.18 -0.46
CA LEU A 30 -7.02 -8.35 -1.44
C LEU A 30 -7.83 -8.07 -2.71
N ARG A 31 -9.10 -8.49 -2.80
CA ARG A 31 -9.89 -8.42 -4.03
C ARG A 31 -10.10 -7.02 -4.62
N ASN A 32 -9.89 -5.96 -3.83
CA ASN A 32 -9.98 -4.56 -4.26
C ASN A 32 -8.61 -3.87 -4.25
N ALA A 33 -7.52 -4.63 -4.16
CA ALA A 33 -6.19 -4.07 -4.25
C ALA A 33 -5.91 -3.52 -5.66
N VAL A 34 -4.92 -2.65 -5.72
CA VAL A 34 -4.50 -1.96 -6.94
C VAL A 34 -2.98 -1.99 -6.99
N ASP A 35 -2.43 -2.51 -8.08
CA ASP A 35 -0.99 -2.53 -8.30
C ASP A 35 -0.63 -1.36 -9.24
N PHE A 36 0.20 -0.43 -8.75
CA PHE A 36 0.77 0.64 -9.57
C PHE A 36 2.11 0.19 -10.14
N ILE A 37 2.16 -0.06 -11.44
CA ILE A 37 3.36 -0.54 -12.11
C ILE A 37 4.32 0.62 -12.33
N VAL A 38 5.41 0.63 -11.56
CA VAL A 38 6.45 1.66 -11.52
C VAL A 38 7.81 1.01 -11.25
N PRO A 39 8.94 1.62 -11.65
CA PRO A 39 10.27 1.10 -11.32
C PRO A 39 10.56 1.02 -9.81
N GLU A 40 11.53 0.19 -9.41
CA GLU A 40 12.11 0.25 -8.06
C GLU A 40 12.64 1.65 -7.74
N ASN A 41 12.74 1.96 -6.46
CA ASN A 41 13.13 3.26 -5.93
C ASN A 41 12.17 4.42 -6.27
N THR A 42 11.05 4.16 -6.95
CA THR A 42 9.99 5.16 -7.17
C THR A 42 9.49 5.67 -5.81
N PRO A 43 9.39 7.00 -5.60
CA PRO A 43 8.79 7.57 -4.39
C PRO A 43 7.37 7.06 -4.18
N VAL A 44 7.08 6.58 -2.97
CA VAL A 44 5.72 6.25 -2.53
C VAL A 44 5.17 7.42 -1.73
N LEU A 45 3.99 7.89 -2.12
CA LEU A 45 3.35 9.08 -1.57
C LEU A 45 2.11 8.69 -0.77
N ALA A 46 1.86 9.39 0.34
CA ALA A 46 0.61 9.23 1.08
C ALA A 46 -0.58 9.62 0.19
N ALA A 47 -1.50 8.70 -0.03
CA ALA A 47 -2.64 8.88 -0.94
C ALA A 47 -3.68 9.89 -0.41
N ALA A 48 -3.71 10.09 0.90
CA ALA A 48 -4.55 11.08 1.59
C ALA A 48 -3.92 11.46 2.94
N ASP A 49 -4.39 12.56 3.53
CA ASP A 49 -4.05 12.99 4.90
C ASP A 49 -4.40 11.89 5.91
N GLY A 50 -3.54 11.68 6.90
CA GLY A 50 -3.79 10.64 7.89
C GLY A 50 -2.70 10.51 8.96
N THR A 51 -2.82 9.46 9.76
CA THR A 51 -1.84 9.08 10.78
C THR A 51 -1.28 7.71 10.46
N VAL A 52 0.05 7.60 10.40
CA VAL A 52 0.73 6.32 10.21
C VAL A 52 0.45 5.43 11.42
N THR A 53 -0.12 4.26 11.19
CA THR A 53 -0.44 3.29 12.25
C THR A 53 0.60 2.20 12.37
N TYR A 54 1.31 1.90 11.28
CA TYR A 54 2.32 0.85 11.27
C TYR A 54 3.37 1.06 10.19
N VAL A 55 4.58 0.57 10.47
CA VAL A 55 5.72 0.54 9.55
C VAL A 55 6.46 -0.78 9.77
N LYS A 56 6.61 -1.56 8.70
CA LYS A 56 7.57 -2.67 8.60
C LYS A 56 8.53 -2.35 7.46
N ASP A 57 9.82 -2.32 7.75
CA ASP A 57 10.85 -1.81 6.82
C ASP A 57 12.19 -2.56 6.97
N ASP A 58 12.16 -3.77 7.52
CA ASP A 58 13.33 -4.53 7.94
C ASP A 58 13.71 -5.68 7.00
N SER A 59 12.78 -6.13 6.15
CA SER A 59 12.98 -7.26 5.24
C SER A 59 13.79 -6.88 4.00
N ASN A 60 14.65 -7.79 3.55
CA ASN A 60 15.29 -7.78 2.22
C ASN A 60 14.87 -8.99 1.37
N VAL A 61 13.78 -9.66 1.75
CA VAL A 61 13.34 -10.92 1.13
C VAL A 61 12.09 -10.67 0.30
N GLY A 62 12.10 -11.20 -0.92
CA GLY A 62 10.93 -11.25 -1.80
C GLY A 62 11.12 -12.21 -2.95
N GLY A 63 10.04 -12.48 -3.67
CA GLY A 63 10.07 -13.35 -4.84
C GLY A 63 8.70 -13.83 -5.30
N PRO A 64 8.68 -14.68 -6.33
CA PRO A 64 7.47 -15.11 -7.04
C PRO A 64 6.69 -16.23 -6.34
N ASP A 65 7.12 -16.66 -5.15
CA ASP A 65 6.50 -17.73 -4.39
C ASP A 65 5.57 -17.16 -3.29
N PRO A 66 4.33 -17.66 -3.14
CA PRO A 66 3.40 -17.18 -2.12
C PRO A 66 3.94 -17.27 -0.68
N SER A 67 4.91 -18.14 -0.39
CA SER A 67 5.59 -18.21 0.91
C SER A 67 6.30 -16.91 1.30
N TYR A 68 6.58 -16.02 0.34
CA TYR A 68 7.20 -14.73 0.61
C TYR A 68 6.24 -13.69 1.19
N TRP A 69 4.94 -13.95 1.29
CA TRP A 69 3.92 -12.97 1.74
C TRP A 69 4.29 -12.20 3.02
N ASN A 70 4.78 -12.90 4.04
CA ASN A 70 5.10 -12.31 5.35
C ASN A 70 6.35 -11.42 5.34
N TYR A 71 7.12 -11.43 4.25
CA TYR A 71 8.33 -10.65 4.11
C TYR A 71 8.08 -9.25 3.50
N SER A 72 6.85 -8.93 3.07
CA SER A 72 6.51 -7.59 2.56
C SER A 72 6.87 -6.50 3.58
N ASN A 73 7.63 -5.50 3.16
CA ASN A 73 7.72 -4.24 3.89
C ASN A 73 6.54 -3.36 3.49
N PHE A 74 5.92 -2.73 4.47
CA PHE A 74 4.73 -1.95 4.22
C PHE A 74 4.51 -0.86 5.27
N ILE A 75 3.74 0.14 4.86
CA ILE A 75 3.25 1.22 5.71
C ILE A 75 1.72 1.15 5.72
N SER A 76 1.10 1.40 6.87
CA SER A 76 -0.34 1.63 6.97
C SER A 76 -0.65 3.00 7.54
N ILE A 77 -1.67 3.66 6.98
CA ILE A 77 -2.13 4.99 7.38
C ILE A 77 -3.63 4.93 7.65
N MET A 78 -4.06 5.42 8.81
CA MET A 78 -5.46 5.64 9.16
C MET A 78 -5.89 7.05 8.72
N HIS A 79 -7.05 7.15 8.08
CA HIS A 79 -7.63 8.39 7.60
C HIS A 79 -8.77 8.87 8.52
N PRO A 80 -9.11 10.19 8.51
CA PRO A 80 -10.14 10.74 9.39
C PRO A 80 -11.54 10.12 9.27
N ASN A 81 -11.85 9.49 8.13
CA ASN A 81 -13.12 8.82 7.88
C ASN A 81 -13.16 7.35 8.36
N GLY A 82 -12.10 6.88 9.03
CA GLY A 82 -11.99 5.51 9.55
C GLY A 82 -11.53 4.48 8.51
N GLU A 83 -11.23 4.89 7.28
CA GLU A 83 -10.57 4.05 6.29
C GLU A 83 -9.07 4.02 6.53
N TYR A 84 -8.44 2.94 6.05
CA TYR A 84 -7.01 2.74 6.10
C TYR A 84 -6.48 2.55 4.70
N THR A 85 -5.28 3.07 4.45
CA THR A 85 -4.47 2.69 3.29
C THR A 85 -3.30 1.82 3.73
N ARG A 86 -2.88 0.91 2.86
CA ARG A 86 -1.66 0.14 3.02
C ARG A 86 -0.86 0.12 1.71
N TYR A 87 0.45 0.24 1.86
CA TYR A 87 1.45 0.41 0.80
C TYR A 87 2.48 -0.69 0.97
N ASP A 88 2.45 -1.73 0.12
CA ASP A 88 3.30 -2.93 0.23
C ASP A 88 4.44 -2.95 -0.80
N HIS A 89 5.29 -3.98 -0.70
CA HIS A 89 6.47 -4.19 -1.53
C HIS A 89 7.49 -3.05 -1.44
N LEU A 90 7.60 -2.42 -0.27
CA LEU A 90 8.50 -1.29 -0.06
C LEU A 90 9.97 -1.74 -0.01
N GLU A 91 10.86 -0.84 -0.43
CA GLU A 91 12.30 -1.05 -0.33
C GLU A 91 12.76 -1.01 1.12
N ARG A 92 13.70 -1.87 1.50
CA ARG A 92 14.23 -1.94 2.87
C ARG A 92 14.90 -0.64 3.28
N ASN A 93 14.70 -0.22 4.54
CA ASN A 93 15.24 1.02 5.10
C ASN A 93 14.85 2.27 4.28
N SER A 94 13.73 2.23 3.55
CA SER A 94 13.27 3.36 2.73
C SER A 94 12.21 4.21 3.42
N ALA A 95 11.63 3.74 4.53
CA ALA A 95 10.58 4.46 5.24
C ALA A 95 11.08 5.82 5.74
N LYS A 96 10.32 6.87 5.42
CA LYS A 96 10.55 8.26 5.84
C LYS A 96 9.63 8.70 6.97
N VAL A 97 8.87 7.76 7.51
CA VAL A 97 7.84 7.99 8.53
C VAL A 97 7.88 6.90 9.60
N ARG A 98 7.24 7.18 10.73
CA ARG A 98 7.11 6.24 11.86
C ARG A 98 5.66 6.18 12.36
N ALA A 99 5.30 5.10 13.06
CA ALA A 99 4.00 4.97 13.69
C ALA A 99 3.70 6.18 14.61
N GLY A 100 2.46 6.66 14.58
CA GLY A 100 1.98 7.87 15.25
C GLY A 100 2.25 9.19 14.51
N GLN A 101 3.02 9.18 13.42
CA GLN A 101 3.30 10.38 12.64
C GLN A 101 2.10 10.78 11.77
N GLN A 102 1.74 12.06 11.80
CA GLN A 102 0.79 12.63 10.83
C GLN A 102 1.46 12.85 9.48
N VAL A 103 0.74 12.56 8.40
CA VAL A 103 1.19 12.76 7.04
C VAL A 103 0.15 13.56 6.25
N ARG A 104 0.65 14.31 5.25
CA ARG A 104 -0.18 15.04 4.30
C ARG A 104 -0.24 14.31 2.97
N THR A 105 -1.35 14.49 2.26
CA THR A 105 -1.54 13.98 0.90
C THR A 105 -0.36 14.38 0.01
N GLY A 106 0.25 13.42 -0.68
CA GLY A 106 1.41 13.63 -1.54
C GLY A 106 2.75 13.68 -0.82
N GLN A 107 2.78 13.60 0.51
CA GLN A 107 4.04 13.47 1.25
C GLN A 107 4.70 12.13 0.93
N GLU A 108 5.99 12.15 0.60
CA GLU A 108 6.77 10.92 0.40
C GLU A 108 6.95 10.17 1.72
N ILE A 109 6.58 8.90 1.73
CA ILE A 109 6.59 8.03 2.91
C ILE A 109 7.58 6.88 2.83
N ALA A 110 7.93 6.43 1.62
CA ALA A 110 8.87 5.33 1.38
C ALA A 110 9.29 5.30 -0.10
N LYS A 111 9.95 4.22 -0.51
CA LYS A 111 10.21 3.91 -1.91
C LYS A 111 9.70 2.52 -2.27
N VAL A 112 9.31 2.34 -3.53
CA VAL A 112 8.99 1.03 -4.11
C VAL A 112 10.24 0.15 -4.11
N GLY A 113 10.10 -1.12 -3.73
CA GLY A 113 11.14 -2.13 -3.79
C GLY A 113 10.60 -3.46 -4.32
N LEU A 114 11.17 -4.56 -3.81
CA LEU A 114 10.86 -5.93 -4.23
C LEU A 114 10.70 -6.90 -3.05
N THR A 115 10.15 -6.43 -1.94
CA THR A 115 9.95 -7.27 -0.74
C THR A 115 8.61 -7.99 -0.77
N GLY A 116 8.55 -9.19 -0.21
CA GLY A 116 7.33 -9.99 -0.14
C GLY A 116 7.02 -10.80 -1.41
N TYR A 117 5.76 -11.21 -1.55
CA TYR A 117 5.29 -11.95 -2.72
C TYR A 117 5.10 -11.01 -3.92
N THR A 118 6.14 -10.90 -4.76
CA THR A 118 6.16 -10.00 -5.92
C THR A 118 7.06 -10.55 -7.02
N TYR A 119 6.68 -10.28 -8.27
CA TYR A 119 7.38 -10.74 -9.47
C TYR A 119 8.20 -9.63 -10.15
N ILE A 120 7.72 -8.40 -10.02
CA ILE A 120 8.25 -7.22 -10.67
C ILE A 120 8.07 -6.01 -9.75
N PRO A 121 8.86 -4.94 -9.94
CA PRO A 121 8.67 -3.72 -9.18
C PRO A 121 7.28 -3.12 -9.43
N HIS A 122 6.54 -2.89 -8.35
CA HIS A 122 5.26 -2.19 -8.33
C HIS A 122 4.92 -1.79 -6.90
N LEU A 123 4.02 -0.83 -6.74
CA LEU A 123 3.39 -0.56 -5.45
C LEU A 123 2.07 -1.32 -5.38
N HIS A 124 1.97 -2.28 -4.47
CA HIS A 124 0.69 -2.88 -4.09
C HIS A 124 -0.01 -1.97 -3.09
N PHE A 125 -1.22 -1.55 -3.42
CA PHE A 125 -1.99 -0.57 -2.67
C PHE A 125 -3.39 -1.10 -2.38
N GLN A 126 -3.84 -0.94 -1.14
CA GLN A 126 -5.20 -1.29 -0.75
C GLN A 126 -5.80 -0.22 0.17
N VAL A 127 -7.11 -0.03 0.04
CA VAL A 127 -7.94 0.65 1.02
C VAL A 127 -8.77 -0.40 1.76
N PHE A 128 -8.93 -0.24 3.06
CA PHE A 128 -9.74 -1.15 3.86
C PHE A 128 -10.38 -0.45 5.05
N VAL A 129 -11.39 -1.09 5.63
CA VAL A 129 -11.92 -0.78 6.96
C VAL A 129 -11.61 -1.92 7.91
N PHE A 130 -11.36 -1.56 9.15
CA PHE A 130 -11.21 -2.51 10.23
C PHE A 130 -12.60 -3.04 10.66
N THR A 131 -12.75 -4.36 10.76
CA THR A 131 -14.05 -5.02 10.98
C THR A 131 -14.13 -5.86 12.26
N GLY A 132 -13.04 -6.00 13.01
CA GLY A 132 -12.99 -6.91 14.15
C GLY A 132 -12.11 -6.43 15.29
N TYR A 133 -11.20 -7.31 15.74
CA TYR A 133 -10.30 -7.04 16.87
C TYR A 133 -8.83 -6.95 16.44
N ASN A 134 -8.43 -7.71 15.41
CA ASN A 134 -7.07 -7.72 14.91
C ASN A 134 -6.97 -7.05 13.54
N ILE A 135 -6.38 -5.86 13.47
CA ILE A 135 -6.27 -5.08 12.22
C ILE A 135 -5.50 -5.78 11.10
N TRP A 136 -4.72 -6.81 11.43
CA TRP A 136 -3.95 -7.60 10.47
C TRP A 136 -4.74 -8.69 9.77
N THR A 137 -5.81 -9.17 10.40
CA THR A 137 -6.61 -10.31 9.91
C THR A 137 -8.07 -9.95 9.69
N ASP A 138 -8.58 -8.99 10.45
CA ASP A 138 -9.98 -8.63 10.55
C ASP A 138 -10.21 -7.28 9.88
N PHE A 139 -10.05 -7.27 8.56
CA PHE A 139 -10.34 -6.12 7.73
C PHE A 139 -11.13 -6.51 6.49
N ASP A 140 -11.89 -5.54 5.97
CA ASP A 140 -12.55 -5.68 4.68
C ASP A 140 -12.00 -4.65 3.69
N THR A 141 -11.55 -5.13 2.53
CA THR A 141 -11.00 -4.24 1.50
C THR A 141 -12.11 -3.51 0.75
N ILE A 142 -11.83 -2.25 0.46
CA ILE A 142 -12.78 -1.30 -0.11
C ILE A 142 -12.34 -0.95 -1.53
N GLU A 143 -13.31 -0.93 -2.45
CA GLU A 143 -13.09 -0.55 -3.82
C GLU A 143 -12.83 0.95 -3.96
N ILE A 144 -11.81 1.30 -4.75
CA ILE A 144 -11.52 2.67 -5.14
C ILE A 144 -12.06 2.83 -6.56
N ASN A 145 -13.12 3.62 -6.73
CA ASN A 145 -13.69 3.82 -8.05
C ASN A 145 -12.69 4.58 -8.93
N ASP A 146 -12.23 5.74 -8.47
CA ASP A 146 -11.31 6.61 -9.20
C ASP A 146 -10.22 7.18 -8.29
N PHE A 147 -9.06 7.44 -8.89
CA PHE A 147 -7.99 8.27 -8.32
C PHE A 147 -8.03 9.67 -8.93
N TYR A 148 -7.52 10.68 -8.22
CA TYR A 148 -7.38 12.06 -8.72
C TYR A 148 -5.92 12.54 -8.74
#